data_AF-A0A5N5M6G3-F1
#
_entry.id   AF-A0A5N5M6G3-F1
#
_cell.length_a   1.000
_cell.length_b   1.000
_cell.length_c   1.000
_cell.angle_alpha   90.00
_cell.angle_beta   90.00
_cell.angle_gamma   90.00
#
_symmetry.space_group_name_H-M   'P 1'
#
loop_
_entity.id
_entity.type
_entity.pdbx_description
1 polymer ?
#
loop_
_entity_poly.entity_id
_entity_poly.type
_entity_poly.pdbx_seq_one_letter_code
_entity_poly.pdbx_strand_id
1 'polypeptide(L)'
;MPSTEGTHTYTYTCITTLVIPTLFFMWRTLLLFHFCRTFPRWARSHLLKGVAEQLPPNVHFSPHFEPTYRPWDERPCFTPNADFFESMRRGKAGVVTGQIRSVTEDGIILESGERLTADIIVTATGIKLSLGGNIKFSIDGSPVDLADRYAWNAALLQNIPNMAFVIGYVNASWTLGAEVTAHRICRLLKHMQRKGYTVAIPKLPADLRVEPRMLWNLDATYAKEAARSMPMCGDKGPWKGRSNYFRDLWLAQHGDISKHVEFLTRSDC
;
A
#
# COMPACT_ATOMS: atom_id res chain seq x y z
N MET A 1 20.86 42.36 -10.29
CA MET A 1 20.67 41.07 -10.97
C MET A 1 21.20 39.99 -10.05
N PRO A 2 20.39 39.02 -9.57
CA PRO A 2 20.91 37.92 -8.76
C PRO A 2 21.75 37.01 -9.65
N SER A 3 22.94 36.65 -9.18
CA SER A 3 23.92 35.79 -9.85
C SER A 3 23.33 34.42 -10.19
N THR A 4 23.34 34.06 -11.47
CA THR A 4 22.89 32.77 -12.01
C THR A 4 23.71 31.58 -11.51
N GLU A 5 24.94 31.78 -11.04
CA GLU A 5 25.85 30.73 -10.57
C GLU A 5 25.35 29.97 -9.33
N GLY A 6 24.66 30.65 -8.40
CA GLY A 6 24.10 30.00 -7.21
C GLY A 6 22.98 29.01 -7.56
N THR A 7 22.06 29.41 -8.43
CA THR A 7 20.89 28.60 -8.82
C THR A 7 21.28 27.31 -9.52
N HIS A 8 22.32 27.34 -10.35
CA HIS A 8 22.83 26.14 -11.01
C HIS A 8 23.39 25.14 -10.01
N THR A 9 24.27 25.56 -9.10
CA THR A 9 24.89 24.67 -8.11
C THR A 9 23.85 24.00 -7.20
N TYR A 10 22.88 24.74 -6.66
CA TYR A 10 21.80 24.15 -5.86
C TYR A 10 20.94 23.16 -6.65
N THR A 11 20.65 23.46 -7.92
CA THR A 11 19.87 22.58 -8.79
C THR A 11 20.65 21.29 -9.11
N TYR A 12 21.94 21.38 -9.44
CA TYR A 12 22.80 20.22 -9.68
C TYR A 12 22.98 19.35 -8.43
N THR A 13 23.21 19.96 -7.26
CA THR A 13 23.30 19.23 -5.99
C THR A 13 21.98 18.55 -5.65
N CYS A 14 20.83 19.21 -5.79
CA CYS A 14 19.52 18.61 -5.54
C CYS A 14 19.22 17.43 -6.48
N ILE A 15 19.53 17.58 -7.78
CA ILE A 15 19.32 16.51 -8.76
C ILE A 15 20.19 15.29 -8.44
N THR A 16 21.47 15.49 -8.17
CA THR A 16 22.42 14.39 -7.95
C THR A 16 22.27 13.71 -6.59
N THR A 17 21.90 14.46 -5.54
CA THR A 17 21.83 13.93 -4.17
C THR A 17 20.44 13.42 -3.77
N LEU A 18 19.37 13.91 -4.39
CA LEU A 18 17.99 13.55 -4.02
C LEU A 18 17.23 12.90 -5.18
N VAL A 19 17.24 13.51 -6.37
CA VAL A 19 16.38 13.05 -7.48
C VAL A 19 16.88 11.73 -8.07
N ILE A 20 18.17 11.64 -8.43
CA ILE A 20 18.74 10.43 -9.04
C ILE A 20 18.63 9.22 -8.10
N PRO A 21 19.02 9.30 -6.81
CA PRO A 21 18.87 8.18 -5.88
C PRO A 21 17.42 7.77 -5.67
N THR A 22 16.49 8.74 -5.61
CA THR A 22 15.06 8.44 -5.45
C THR A 22 14.50 7.72 -6.67
N LEU A 23 14.80 8.20 -7.87
CA LEU A 23 14.40 7.54 -9.12
C LEU A 23 15.02 6.14 -9.22
N PHE A 24 16.30 6.00 -8.90
CA PHE A 24 16.96 4.70 -8.85
C PHE A 24 16.27 3.74 -7.89
N PHE A 25 15.93 4.19 -6.68
CA PHE A 25 15.20 3.39 -5.70
C PHE A 25 13.82 2.96 -6.23
N MET A 26 13.06 3.90 -6.81
CA MET A 26 11.75 3.62 -7.40
C MET A 26 11.83 2.60 -8.54
N TRP A 27 12.75 2.79 -9.47
CA TRP A 27 12.96 1.86 -10.58
C TRP A 27 13.41 0.49 -10.10
N ARG A 28 14.36 0.42 -9.16
CA ARG A 28 14.82 -0.84 -8.58
C ARG A 28 13.67 -1.62 -7.94
N THR A 29 12.82 -0.97 -7.15
CA THR A 29 11.67 -1.62 -6.51
C THR A 29 10.63 -2.08 -7.54
N LEU A 30 10.35 -1.27 -8.56
CA LEU A 30 9.44 -1.64 -9.65
C LEU A 30 9.97 -2.83 -10.46
N LEU A 31 11.26 -2.82 -10.81
CA LEU A 31 11.91 -3.91 -11.52
C LEU A 31 11.89 -5.19 -10.68
N LEU A 32 12.24 -5.10 -9.40
CA LEU A 32 12.18 -6.24 -8.47
C LEU A 32 10.75 -6.80 -8.37
N PHE A 33 9.75 -5.94 -8.23
CA PHE A 33 8.34 -6.36 -8.21
C PHE A 33 7.96 -7.12 -9.48
N HIS A 34 8.21 -6.53 -10.65
CA HIS A 34 7.86 -7.18 -11.92
C HIS A 34 8.62 -8.48 -12.12
N PHE A 35 9.92 -8.47 -11.82
CA PHE A 35 10.78 -9.63 -11.86
C PHE A 35 10.25 -10.80 -10.99
N CYS A 36 9.84 -10.51 -9.75
CA CYS A 36 9.22 -11.49 -8.86
C CYS A 36 7.89 -12.03 -9.40
N ARG A 37 7.07 -11.16 -10.01
CA ARG A 37 5.76 -11.56 -10.56
C ARG A 37 5.88 -12.35 -11.87
N THR A 38 6.89 -12.08 -12.69
CA THR A 38 7.09 -12.76 -13.98
C THR A 38 7.90 -14.04 -13.85
N PHE A 39 8.90 -14.08 -12.96
CA PHE A 39 9.79 -15.24 -12.76
C PHE A 39 9.81 -15.73 -11.30
N PRO A 40 8.67 -16.14 -10.74
CA PRO A 40 8.53 -16.38 -9.29
C PRO A 40 9.45 -17.48 -8.74
N ARG A 41 9.72 -18.52 -9.52
CA ARG A 41 10.61 -19.63 -9.09
C ARG A 41 12.06 -19.16 -8.96
N TRP A 42 12.57 -18.43 -9.95
CA TRP A 42 13.94 -17.93 -9.95
C TRP A 42 14.10 -16.83 -8.90
N ALA A 43 13.13 -15.90 -8.81
CA ALA A 43 13.11 -14.88 -7.77
C ALA A 43 13.13 -15.49 -6.35
N ARG A 44 12.30 -16.50 -6.10
CA ARG A 44 12.29 -17.22 -4.81
C ARG A 44 13.66 -17.81 -4.52
N SER A 45 14.25 -18.55 -5.45
CA SER A 45 15.56 -19.19 -5.25
C SER A 45 16.65 -18.17 -4.86
N HIS A 46 16.74 -17.05 -5.57
CA HIS A 46 17.72 -15.99 -5.27
C HIS A 46 17.49 -15.33 -3.91
N LEU A 47 16.24 -14.99 -3.58
CA LEU A 47 15.92 -14.38 -2.29
C LEU A 47 16.24 -15.33 -1.13
N LEU A 48 15.87 -16.61 -1.25
CA LEU A 48 16.13 -17.61 -0.21
C LEU A 48 17.62 -17.95 -0.07
N LYS A 49 18.36 -17.98 -1.18
CA LYS A 49 19.82 -18.12 -1.15
C LYS A 49 20.46 -16.96 -0.37
N GLY A 50 20.05 -15.72 -0.66
CA GLY A 50 20.53 -14.55 0.05
C GLY A 50 20.22 -14.59 1.55
N VAL A 51 19.05 -15.11 1.95
CA VAL A 51 18.72 -15.33 3.38
C VAL A 51 19.61 -16.41 4.00
N ALA A 52 19.78 -17.56 3.35
CA ALA A 52 20.59 -18.66 3.86
C ALA A 52 22.05 -18.25 4.11
N GLU A 53 22.61 -17.40 3.24
CA GLU A 53 23.96 -16.83 3.40
C GLU A 53 24.11 -15.92 4.63
N GLN A 54 23.02 -15.41 5.20
CA GLN A 54 23.05 -14.55 6.39
C GLN A 54 22.94 -15.31 7.71
N LEU A 55 22.55 -16.59 7.68
CA LEU A 55 22.28 -17.39 8.87
C LEU A 55 23.59 -17.99 9.44
N PRO A 56 23.79 -17.95 10.76
CA PRO A 56 24.89 -18.66 11.40
C PRO A 56 24.64 -20.19 11.38
N PRO A 57 25.68 -21.02 11.54
CA PRO A 57 25.56 -22.48 11.45
C PRO A 57 24.54 -23.12 12.42
N ASN A 58 24.26 -22.47 13.54
CA ASN A 58 23.35 -22.94 14.59
C ASN A 58 21.88 -22.52 14.38
N VAL A 59 21.55 -21.79 13.31
CA VAL A 59 20.17 -21.42 12.98
C VAL A 59 19.78 -22.08 11.66
N HIS A 60 18.81 -23.00 11.72
CA HIS A 60 18.36 -23.72 10.54
C HIS A 60 17.56 -22.81 9.60
N PHE A 61 17.81 -22.94 8.29
CA PHE A 61 17.03 -22.24 7.28
C PHE A 61 15.58 -22.72 7.25
N SER A 62 15.36 -24.03 7.11
CA SER A 62 14.03 -24.65 7.19
C SER A 62 13.83 -25.18 8.62
N PRO A 63 12.67 -24.94 9.26
CA PRO A 63 11.44 -24.37 8.70
C PRO A 63 11.30 -22.84 8.82
N HIS A 64 12.28 -22.15 9.41
CA HIS A 64 12.11 -20.77 9.91
C HIS A 64 12.06 -19.67 8.83
N PHE A 65 12.73 -19.87 7.70
CA PHE A 65 12.94 -18.85 6.67
C PHE A 65 12.44 -19.27 5.30
N GLU A 66 11.57 -20.28 5.25
CA GLU A 66 10.98 -20.80 4.02
C GLU A 66 9.49 -20.42 3.92
N PRO A 67 9.15 -19.24 3.34
CA PRO A 67 7.76 -18.83 3.20
C PRO A 67 6.98 -19.77 2.29
N THR A 68 5.70 -20.03 2.57
CA THR A 68 4.85 -20.91 1.75
C THR A 68 4.26 -20.22 0.51
N TYR A 69 4.37 -18.89 0.44
CA TYR A 69 3.87 -18.06 -0.66
C TYR A 69 4.97 -17.65 -1.65
N ARG A 70 4.59 -17.13 -2.82
CA ARG A 70 5.55 -16.62 -3.82
C ARG A 70 5.95 -15.18 -3.50
N PRO A 71 7.17 -14.74 -3.89
CA PRO A 71 7.57 -13.35 -3.69
C PRO A 71 6.51 -12.36 -4.21
N TRP A 72 6.17 -11.36 -3.38
CA TRP A 72 5.13 -10.36 -3.65
C TRP A 72 3.67 -10.85 -3.70
N ASP A 73 3.37 -12.11 -3.40
CA ASP A 73 1.99 -12.47 -2.98
C ASP A 73 1.71 -11.82 -1.61
N GLU A 74 2.72 -11.72 -0.74
CA GLU A 74 2.74 -10.83 0.43
C GLU A 74 3.81 -9.74 0.28
N ARG A 75 3.63 -8.61 0.97
CA ARG A 75 4.57 -7.47 0.87
C ARG A 75 5.91 -7.87 1.53
N PRO A 76 7.05 -7.81 0.80
CA PRO A 76 8.33 -8.21 1.37
C PRO A 76 8.82 -7.19 2.40
N CYS A 77 9.43 -7.71 3.47
CA CYS A 77 10.22 -6.92 4.40
C CYS A 77 11.66 -6.81 3.87
N PHE A 78 12.21 -5.60 3.92
CA PHE A 78 13.60 -5.36 3.55
C PHE A 78 14.42 -5.14 4.82
N THR A 79 15.57 -5.81 4.92
CA THR A 79 16.56 -5.66 5.98
C THR A 79 17.84 -5.08 5.38
N PRO A 80 18.01 -3.74 5.39
CA PRO A 80 19.24 -3.11 4.91
C PRO A 80 20.46 -3.65 5.66
N ASN A 81 21.54 -3.94 4.94
CA ASN A 81 22.78 -4.48 5.50
C ASN A 81 22.61 -5.79 6.31
N ALA A 82 21.50 -6.52 6.10
CA ALA A 82 21.19 -7.74 6.84
C ALA A 82 21.22 -7.55 8.37
N ASP A 83 20.79 -6.38 8.84
CA ASP A 83 20.71 -6.00 10.26
C ASP A 83 19.78 -6.93 11.07
N PHE A 84 18.69 -7.41 10.47
CA PHE A 84 17.77 -8.39 11.06
C PHE A 84 18.50 -9.67 11.52
N PHE A 85 19.55 -10.07 10.80
CA PHE A 85 20.30 -11.29 11.09
C PHE A 85 21.45 -11.10 12.08
N GLU A 86 21.75 -9.87 12.47
CA GLU A 86 22.91 -9.56 13.32
C GLU A 86 22.83 -10.21 14.70
N SER A 87 21.67 -10.12 15.36
CA SER A 87 21.46 -10.73 16.69
C SER A 87 21.56 -12.25 16.65
N MET A 88 21.13 -12.88 15.55
CA MET A 88 21.27 -14.33 15.35
C MET A 88 22.74 -14.70 15.16
N ARG A 89 23.49 -13.97 14.32
CA ARG A 89 24.94 -14.19 14.14
C ARG A 89 25.75 -14.02 15.42
N ARG A 90 25.31 -13.14 16.33
CA ARG A 90 25.91 -12.94 17.67
C ARG A 90 25.49 -14.00 18.70
N GLY A 91 24.64 -14.96 18.33
CA GLY A 91 24.13 -16.00 19.24
C GLY A 91 23.14 -15.49 20.29
N LYS A 92 22.55 -14.30 20.08
CA LYS A 92 21.64 -13.66 21.04
C LYS A 92 20.15 -13.83 20.70
N ALA A 93 19.85 -14.38 19.53
CA ALA A 93 18.50 -14.61 19.06
C ALA A 93 18.39 -15.99 18.40
N GLY A 94 17.27 -16.65 18.63
CA GLY A 94 16.84 -17.86 17.92
C GLY A 94 15.47 -17.62 17.28
N VAL A 95 15.05 -18.58 16.45
CA VAL A 95 13.72 -18.58 15.84
C VAL A 95 13.10 -19.94 16.12
N VAL A 96 11.82 -19.94 16.47
CA VAL A 96 11.04 -21.15 16.66
C VAL A 96 9.80 -21.03 15.78
N THR A 97 9.53 -22.07 15.00
CA THR A 97 8.34 -22.15 14.14
C THR A 97 7.39 -23.17 14.75
N GLY A 98 6.20 -22.73 15.16
CA GLY A 98 5.18 -23.59 15.74
C GLY A 98 3.87 -22.86 15.96
N GLN A 99 2.82 -23.60 16.31
CA GLN A 99 1.55 -23.05 16.74
C GLN A 99 1.56 -22.87 18.25
N ILE A 100 1.17 -21.69 18.72
CA ILE A 100 1.05 -21.40 20.15
C ILE A 100 -0.22 -22.05 20.66
N ARG A 101 -0.10 -22.93 21.66
CA ARG A 101 -1.23 -23.50 22.40
C ARG A 101 -1.73 -22.53 23.46
N SER A 102 -0.82 -22.02 24.29
CA SER A 102 -1.14 -21.10 25.37
C SER A 102 0.05 -20.26 25.79
N VAL A 103 -0.24 -19.11 26.40
CA VAL A 103 0.72 -18.29 27.13
C VAL A 103 0.56 -18.59 28.62
N THR A 104 1.66 -18.85 29.31
CA THR A 104 1.73 -19.13 30.76
C THR A 104 2.37 -17.96 31.50
N GLU A 105 2.38 -18.03 32.83
CA GLU A 105 2.99 -17.01 33.69
C GLU A 105 4.48 -16.76 33.38
N ASP A 106 5.17 -17.77 32.88
CA ASP A 106 6.62 -17.79 32.66
C ASP A 106 7.03 -18.08 31.20
N GLY A 107 6.09 -18.03 30.24
CA GLY A 107 6.42 -18.31 28.85
C GLY A 107 5.29 -18.70 27.91
N ILE A 108 5.64 -19.48 26.88
CA ILE A 108 4.74 -19.92 25.81
C ILE A 108 4.83 -21.45 25.69
N ILE A 109 3.69 -22.12 25.60
CA ILE A 109 3.59 -23.54 25.28
C ILE A 109 3.15 -23.68 23.83
N LEU A 110 3.91 -24.43 23.03
CA LEU A 110 3.56 -24.77 21.66
C LEU A 110 2.65 -26.01 21.62
N GLU A 111 1.94 -26.20 20.51
CA GLU A 111 1.15 -27.42 20.28
C GLU A 111 1.99 -28.70 20.27
N SER A 112 3.28 -28.59 19.95
CA SER A 112 4.25 -29.69 20.08
C SER A 112 4.50 -30.12 21.53
N GLY A 113 4.08 -29.32 22.51
CA GLY A 113 4.41 -29.48 23.93
C GLY A 113 5.71 -28.80 24.36
N GLU A 114 6.46 -28.22 23.42
CA GLU A 114 7.66 -27.42 23.71
C GLU A 114 7.30 -26.17 24.53
N ARG A 115 8.10 -25.88 25.57
CA ARG A 115 7.96 -24.69 26.40
C ARG A 115 9.07 -23.70 26.11
N LEU A 116 8.70 -22.49 25.72
CA LEU A 116 9.59 -21.36 25.53
C LEU A 116 9.49 -20.46 26.76
N THR A 117 10.53 -20.45 27.60
CA THR A 117 10.59 -19.58 28.78
C THR A 117 10.79 -18.14 28.37
N ALA A 118 10.04 -17.20 28.94
CA ALA A 118 10.17 -15.79 28.65
C ALA A 118 9.75 -14.93 29.84
N ASP A 119 10.57 -13.94 30.20
CA ASP A 119 10.21 -12.92 31.18
C ASP A 119 9.32 -11.82 30.59
N ILE A 120 9.43 -11.58 29.28
CA ILE A 120 8.70 -10.54 28.55
C ILE A 120 8.22 -11.10 27.21
N ILE A 121 6.96 -10.86 26.89
CA ILE A 121 6.35 -11.20 25.60
C ILE A 121 5.98 -9.91 24.86
N VAL A 122 6.50 -9.73 23.64
CA VAL A 122 6.19 -8.59 22.77
C VAL A 122 5.34 -9.05 21.58
N THR A 123 4.10 -8.56 21.49
CA THR A 123 3.15 -8.96 20.45
C THR A 123 3.32 -8.14 19.16
N ALA A 124 4.19 -8.58 18.25
CA ALA A 124 4.37 -7.97 16.92
C ALA A 124 3.39 -8.53 15.86
N THR A 125 2.09 -8.61 16.18
CA THR A 125 1.07 -9.38 15.43
C THR A 125 0.44 -8.67 14.22
N GLY A 126 1.10 -7.65 13.67
CA GLY A 126 0.66 -6.96 12.45
C GLY A 126 -0.48 -5.96 12.64
N ILE A 127 -1.34 -5.84 11.64
CA ILE A 127 -2.33 -4.75 11.50
C ILE A 127 -3.70 -5.25 11.03
N LYS A 128 -4.77 -4.52 11.36
CA LYS A 128 -6.10 -4.63 10.74
C LYS A 128 -6.36 -3.38 9.90
N LEU A 129 -6.65 -3.53 8.62
CA LEU A 129 -6.92 -2.37 7.76
C LEU A 129 -8.32 -1.82 8.06
N SER A 130 -8.42 -0.50 8.17
CA SER A 130 -9.70 0.20 8.40
C SER A 130 -9.68 1.53 7.64
N LEU A 131 -10.47 1.63 6.57
CA LEU A 131 -10.62 2.89 5.84
C LEU A 131 -11.39 3.89 6.71
N GLY A 132 -10.82 5.07 6.90
CA GLY A 132 -11.39 6.09 7.78
C GLY A 132 -11.26 5.77 9.27
N GLY A 133 -10.49 4.75 9.67
CA GLY A 133 -10.19 4.52 11.09
C GLY A 133 -11.43 4.27 11.95
N ASN A 134 -12.36 3.43 11.48
CA ASN A 134 -13.63 3.09 12.13
C ASN A 134 -14.65 4.24 12.25
N ILE A 135 -14.48 5.32 11.48
CA ILE A 135 -15.54 6.32 11.30
C ILE A 135 -16.78 5.65 10.72
N LYS A 136 -17.95 5.94 11.33
CA LYS A 136 -19.25 5.53 10.79
C LYS A 136 -19.69 6.57 9.77
N PHE A 137 -19.82 6.16 8.51
CA PHE A 137 -20.28 7.02 7.42
C PHE A 137 -21.80 6.94 7.30
N SER A 138 -22.44 8.10 7.10
CA SER A 138 -23.87 8.19 6.80
C SER A 138 -24.15 9.34 5.85
N ILE A 139 -25.16 9.18 4.99
CA ILE A 139 -25.71 10.23 4.13
C ILE A 139 -27.19 10.36 4.48
N ASP A 140 -27.64 11.55 4.85
CA ASP A 140 -29.03 11.83 5.25
C ASP A 140 -29.57 10.86 6.32
N GLY A 141 -28.72 10.54 7.31
CA GLY A 141 -29.02 9.60 8.39
C GLY A 141 -28.95 8.12 8.01
N SER A 142 -28.81 7.78 6.72
CA SER A 142 -28.68 6.40 6.25
C SER A 142 -27.22 5.93 6.31
N PRO A 143 -26.91 4.79 6.96
CA PRO A 143 -25.56 4.24 6.99
C PRO A 143 -25.01 3.98 5.59
N VAL A 144 -23.71 4.23 5.40
CA VAL A 144 -22.99 3.90 4.17
C VAL A 144 -22.06 2.73 4.42
N ASP A 145 -22.27 1.64 3.69
CA ASP A 145 -21.28 0.59 3.55
C ASP A 145 -20.27 0.98 2.47
N LEU A 146 -18.98 0.99 2.83
CA LEU A 146 -17.90 1.31 1.91
C LEU A 146 -17.62 0.14 0.94
N ALA A 147 -17.89 -1.11 1.36
CA ALA A 147 -17.65 -2.30 0.55
C ALA A 147 -18.49 -2.33 -0.74
N ASP A 148 -19.67 -1.71 -0.69
CA ASP A 148 -20.61 -1.59 -1.82
C ASP A 148 -20.29 -0.43 -2.78
N ARG A 149 -19.14 0.23 -2.60
CA ARG A 149 -18.77 1.43 -3.35
C ARG A 149 -17.52 1.22 -4.17
N TYR A 150 -17.48 1.84 -5.33
CA TYR A 150 -16.29 1.88 -6.18
C TYR A 150 -15.47 3.14 -5.94
N ALA A 151 -14.16 2.96 -5.81
CA ALA A 151 -13.20 4.04 -5.76
C ALA A 151 -13.08 4.71 -7.13
N TRP A 152 -13.52 5.96 -7.24
CA TRP A 152 -13.26 6.78 -8.40
C TRP A 152 -11.83 7.30 -8.30
N ASN A 153 -11.02 6.90 -9.28
CA ASN A 153 -9.66 7.35 -9.49
C ASN A 153 -8.81 7.09 -8.22
N ALA A 154 -9.13 6.04 -7.45
CA ALA A 154 -8.50 5.71 -6.18
C ALA A 154 -8.33 6.93 -5.23
N ALA A 155 -9.28 7.87 -5.26
CA ALA A 155 -9.21 9.14 -4.55
C ALA A 155 -10.56 9.62 -4.01
N LEU A 156 -11.66 9.39 -4.73
CA LEU A 156 -13.02 9.68 -4.29
C LEU A 156 -13.83 8.39 -4.23
N LEU A 157 -15.01 8.43 -3.60
CA LEU A 157 -15.87 7.26 -3.44
C LEU A 157 -17.21 7.43 -4.16
N GLN A 158 -17.63 6.40 -4.90
CA GLN A 158 -18.89 6.37 -5.63
C GLN A 158 -20.07 6.74 -4.72
N ASN A 159 -20.97 7.60 -5.22
CA ASN A 159 -22.19 8.01 -4.53
C ASN A 159 -21.97 8.68 -3.17
N ILE A 160 -20.75 9.10 -2.83
CA ILE A 160 -20.49 9.87 -1.60
C ILE A 160 -20.08 11.29 -1.97
N PRO A 161 -20.83 12.32 -1.52
CA PRO A 161 -20.53 13.71 -1.82
C PRO A 161 -19.25 14.15 -1.11
N ASN A 162 -18.34 14.79 -1.86
CA ASN A 162 -17.15 15.47 -1.35
C ASN A 162 -16.21 14.61 -0.46
N MET A 163 -16.35 13.29 -0.47
CA MET A 163 -15.48 12.40 0.29
C MET A 163 -14.26 12.01 -0.54
N ALA A 164 -13.09 12.32 0.00
CA ALA A 164 -11.82 11.88 -0.55
C ALA A 164 -11.08 10.97 0.44
N PHE A 165 -10.27 10.06 -0.09
CA PHE A 165 -9.39 9.21 0.70
C PHE A 165 -8.05 9.00 0.02
N VAL A 166 -7.04 8.69 0.82
CA VAL A 166 -5.68 8.45 0.35
C VAL A 166 -5.38 6.96 0.43
N ILE A 167 -4.93 6.39 -0.69
CA ILE A 167 -4.42 5.02 -0.74
C ILE A 167 -3.11 4.95 -1.51
N GLY A 168 -2.18 4.16 -0.99
CA GLY A 168 -0.85 3.96 -1.55
C GLY A 168 -0.78 2.90 -2.65
N TYR A 169 0.46 2.57 -3.00
CA TYR A 169 0.80 1.46 -3.90
C TYR A 169 1.24 0.24 -3.09
N VAL A 170 0.92 -0.96 -3.57
CA VAL A 170 1.48 -2.19 -3.01
C VAL A 170 2.98 -2.27 -3.28
N ASN A 171 3.37 -1.97 -4.52
CA ASN A 171 4.71 -2.13 -5.07
C ASN A 171 5.55 -0.83 -5.07
N ALA A 172 5.09 0.23 -4.39
CA ALA A 172 5.82 1.48 -4.28
C ALA A 172 5.55 2.16 -2.93
N SER A 173 6.17 3.32 -2.71
CA SER A 173 5.93 4.11 -1.51
C SER A 173 4.47 4.58 -1.43
N TRP A 174 3.93 4.64 -0.22
CA TRP A 174 2.60 5.20 0.05
C TRP A 174 2.56 6.71 -0.21
N THR A 175 3.67 7.42 -0.02
CA THR A 175 3.75 8.87 -0.26
C THR A 175 3.48 9.24 -1.72
N LEU A 176 3.83 8.37 -2.66
CA LEU A 176 3.52 8.52 -4.08
C LEU A 176 2.00 8.46 -4.34
N GLY A 177 1.28 7.59 -3.62
CA GLY A 177 -0.18 7.54 -3.68
C GLY A 177 -0.81 8.82 -3.13
N ALA A 178 -0.29 9.31 -2.00
CA ALA A 178 -0.71 10.55 -1.38
C ALA A 178 -0.53 11.76 -2.32
N GLU A 179 0.63 11.88 -2.97
CA GLU A 179 0.90 12.94 -3.96
C GLU A 179 -0.10 12.92 -5.12
N VAL A 180 -0.33 11.74 -5.71
CA VAL A 180 -1.27 11.60 -6.82
C VAL A 180 -2.69 11.96 -6.39
N THR A 181 -3.11 11.55 -5.17
CA THR A 181 -4.41 11.93 -4.61
C THR A 181 -4.48 13.45 -4.39
N ALA A 182 -3.43 14.07 -3.83
CA ALA A 182 -3.38 15.51 -3.57
C ALA A 182 -3.52 16.33 -4.85
N HIS A 183 -2.77 16.00 -5.91
CA HIS A 183 -2.92 16.66 -7.21
C HIS A 183 -4.36 16.63 -7.73
N ARG A 184 -5.03 15.47 -7.56
CA ARG A 184 -6.40 15.26 -8.01
C ARG A 184 -7.39 16.12 -7.24
N ILE A 185 -7.31 16.09 -5.91
CA ILE A 185 -8.18 16.86 -5.03
C ILE A 185 -7.98 18.36 -5.26
N CYS A 186 -6.73 18.85 -5.34
CA CYS A 186 -6.47 20.26 -5.60
C CYS A 186 -7.04 20.72 -6.95
N ARG A 187 -6.93 19.90 -8.02
CA ARG A 187 -7.53 20.21 -9.32
C ARG A 187 -9.05 20.22 -9.27
N LEU A 188 -9.64 19.25 -8.58
CA LEU A 188 -11.10 19.16 -8.40
C LEU A 188 -11.63 20.40 -7.66
N LEU A 189 -11.02 20.76 -6.53
CA LEU A 189 -11.42 21.94 -5.74
C LEU A 189 -11.31 23.24 -6.56
N LYS A 190 -10.21 23.41 -7.32
CA LYS A 190 -10.05 24.57 -8.23
C LYS A 190 -11.08 24.57 -9.37
N HIS A 191 -11.52 23.41 -9.83
CA HIS A 191 -12.57 23.32 -10.84
C HIS A 191 -13.93 23.69 -10.25
N MET A 192 -14.28 23.13 -9.09
CA MET A 192 -15.50 23.47 -8.36
C MET A 192 -15.58 24.97 -8.06
N GLN A 193 -14.50 25.56 -7.54
CA GLN A 193 -14.43 27.00 -7.27
C GLN A 193 -14.64 27.85 -8.53
N ARG A 194 -14.02 27.50 -9.66
CA ARG A 194 -14.17 28.25 -10.92
C ARG A 194 -15.56 28.14 -11.53
N LYS A 195 -16.28 27.06 -11.25
CA LYS A 195 -17.60 26.76 -11.84
C LYS A 195 -18.77 27.00 -10.89
N GLY A 196 -18.50 27.36 -9.63
CA GLY A 196 -19.53 27.59 -8.61
C GLY A 196 -20.16 26.31 -8.05
N TYR A 197 -19.50 25.16 -8.19
CA TYR A 197 -19.98 23.89 -7.62
C TYR A 197 -19.64 23.79 -6.14
N THR A 198 -20.55 23.23 -5.35
CA THR A 198 -20.38 22.96 -3.92
C THR A 198 -20.29 21.47 -3.61
N VAL A 199 -20.79 20.62 -4.52
CA VAL A 199 -20.75 19.16 -4.37
C VAL A 199 -20.14 18.50 -5.60
N ALA A 200 -19.31 17.50 -5.39
CA ALA A 200 -18.83 16.57 -6.40
C ALA A 200 -19.15 15.13 -5.94
N ILE A 201 -19.87 14.38 -6.78
CA ILE A 201 -20.30 13.01 -6.49
C ILE A 201 -19.86 12.11 -7.66
N PRO A 202 -18.93 11.17 -7.46
CA PRO A 202 -18.62 10.19 -8.49
C PRO A 202 -19.82 9.26 -8.73
N LYS A 203 -20.31 9.21 -9.97
CA LYS A 203 -21.46 8.39 -10.40
C LYS A 203 -21.01 7.36 -11.41
N LEU A 204 -21.11 6.08 -11.07
CA LEU A 204 -20.88 5.00 -12.04
C LEU A 204 -22.04 5.02 -13.05
N PRO A 205 -21.79 5.23 -14.35
CA PRO A 205 -22.84 5.21 -15.36
C PRO A 205 -23.55 3.85 -15.40
N ALA A 206 -24.87 3.84 -15.57
CA ALA A 206 -25.69 2.62 -15.53
C ALA A 206 -25.37 1.64 -16.68
N ASP A 207 -24.94 2.16 -17.83
CA ASP A 207 -24.52 1.42 -19.01
C ASP A 207 -23.08 0.89 -18.91
N LEU A 208 -22.28 1.41 -17.97
CA LEU A 208 -20.89 1.03 -17.81
C LEU A 208 -20.73 -0.17 -16.86
N ARG A 209 -20.57 -1.35 -17.45
CA ARG A 209 -20.16 -2.55 -16.70
C ARG A 209 -18.68 -2.49 -16.34
N VAL A 210 -18.39 -2.62 -15.05
CA VAL A 210 -17.04 -2.60 -14.48
C VAL A 210 -16.82 -3.91 -13.74
N GLU A 211 -15.69 -4.57 -14.00
CA GLU A 211 -15.33 -5.79 -13.28
C GLU A 211 -14.80 -5.44 -11.88
N PRO A 212 -15.41 -5.95 -10.80
CA PRO A 212 -14.95 -5.67 -9.44
C PRO A 212 -13.52 -6.18 -9.23
N ARG A 213 -12.67 -5.31 -8.68
CA ARG A 213 -11.29 -5.62 -8.31
C ARG A 213 -10.97 -5.04 -6.95
N MET A 214 -10.14 -5.73 -6.18
CA MET A 214 -9.59 -5.19 -4.95
C MET A 214 -8.64 -4.02 -5.23
N LEU A 215 -8.56 -3.08 -4.29
CA LEU A 215 -7.64 -1.94 -4.37
C LEU A 215 -6.15 -2.34 -4.36
N TRP A 216 -5.86 -3.54 -3.88
CA TRP A 216 -4.54 -4.16 -3.87
C TRP A 216 -4.57 -5.54 -4.53
N ASN A 217 -3.38 -6.06 -4.80
CA ASN A 217 -3.16 -7.41 -5.29
C ASN A 217 -2.20 -8.13 -4.34
N LEU A 218 -2.67 -8.39 -3.12
CA LEU A 218 -1.96 -9.07 -2.04
C LEU A 218 -2.79 -10.25 -1.56
N ASP A 219 -2.12 -11.34 -1.22
CA ASP A 219 -2.71 -12.60 -0.74
C ASP A 219 -2.57 -12.78 0.79
N ALA A 220 -2.08 -11.74 1.48
CA ALA A 220 -1.89 -11.74 2.94
C ALA A 220 -3.22 -11.78 3.70
N THR A 221 -3.25 -12.45 4.85
CA THR A 221 -4.46 -12.63 5.68
C THR A 221 -5.13 -11.31 6.06
N TYR A 222 -4.38 -10.31 6.54
CA TYR A 222 -4.94 -8.99 6.89
C TYR A 222 -5.60 -8.28 5.70
N ALA A 223 -5.08 -8.51 4.50
CA ALA A 223 -5.59 -7.90 3.27
C ALA A 223 -6.87 -8.61 2.80
N LYS A 224 -6.95 -9.94 2.97
CA LYS A 224 -8.16 -10.75 2.73
C LYS A 224 -9.29 -10.43 3.71
N GLU A 225 -8.96 -10.27 4.99
CA GLU A 225 -9.94 -9.91 6.02
C GLU A 225 -10.55 -8.53 5.75
N ALA A 226 -9.70 -7.56 5.41
CA ALA A 226 -10.11 -6.20 5.09
C ALA A 226 -10.93 -6.07 3.81
N ALA A 227 -10.83 -7.03 2.89
CA ALA A 227 -11.53 -7.00 1.61
C ALA A 227 -13.05 -6.83 1.75
N ARG A 228 -13.63 -7.26 2.88
CA ARG A 228 -15.07 -7.19 3.16
C ARG A 228 -15.56 -5.82 3.61
N SER A 229 -14.67 -4.93 4.04
CA SER A 229 -15.03 -3.60 4.60
C SER A 229 -14.45 -2.44 3.79
N MET A 230 -13.83 -2.75 2.65
CA MET A 230 -13.04 -1.81 1.87
C MET A 230 -13.70 -1.61 0.50
N PRO A 231 -13.64 -0.40 -0.05
CA PRO A 231 -14.25 -0.14 -1.33
C PRO A 231 -13.55 -0.89 -2.45
N MET A 232 -14.34 -1.25 -3.45
CA MET A 232 -13.87 -1.92 -4.65
C MET A 232 -13.26 -0.91 -5.62
N CYS A 233 -12.53 -1.40 -6.59
CA CYS A 233 -12.18 -0.66 -7.79
C CYS A 233 -12.61 -1.47 -9.03
N GLY A 234 -12.44 -0.86 -10.18
CA GLY A 234 -12.77 -1.41 -11.47
C GLY A 234 -11.58 -1.83 -12.30
N ASP A 235 -11.88 -2.27 -13.52
CA ASP A 235 -10.90 -2.60 -14.56
C ASP A 235 -10.69 -1.47 -15.58
N LYS A 236 -11.61 -0.50 -15.67
CA LYS A 236 -11.64 0.50 -16.74
C LYS A 236 -11.95 1.93 -16.30
N GLY A 237 -11.56 2.87 -17.16
CA GLY A 237 -11.84 4.30 -16.98
C GLY A 237 -11.31 4.86 -15.65
N PRO A 238 -11.99 5.85 -15.05
CA PRO A 238 -11.59 6.40 -13.76
C PRO A 238 -11.80 5.40 -12.62
N TRP A 239 -12.57 4.33 -12.80
CA TRP A 239 -12.82 3.35 -11.75
C TRP A 239 -11.63 2.42 -11.51
N LYS A 240 -10.64 2.40 -12.40
CA LYS A 240 -9.46 1.54 -12.27
C LYS A 240 -8.64 1.91 -11.03
N GLY A 241 -8.24 0.89 -10.27
CA GLY A 241 -7.33 1.05 -9.14
C GLY A 241 -5.92 1.53 -9.55
N ARG A 242 -5.13 1.93 -8.55
CA ARG A 242 -3.73 2.34 -8.74
C ARG A 242 -2.91 1.21 -9.35
N SER A 243 -2.06 1.54 -10.30
CA SER A 243 -1.27 0.51 -11.00
C SER A 243 0.15 0.94 -11.31
N ASN A 244 0.35 2.19 -11.69
CA ASN A 244 1.67 2.70 -12.06
C ASN A 244 1.73 4.18 -11.69
N TYR A 245 2.68 4.54 -10.81
CA TYR A 245 2.79 5.89 -10.29
C TYR A 245 2.90 6.96 -11.38
N PHE A 246 3.76 6.78 -12.38
CA PHE A 246 3.96 7.78 -13.43
C PHE A 246 2.69 7.98 -14.27
N ARG A 247 2.02 6.90 -14.65
CA ARG A 247 0.73 6.96 -15.35
C ARG A 247 -0.34 7.64 -14.50
N ASP A 248 -0.45 7.25 -13.23
CA ASP A 248 -1.48 7.75 -12.32
C ASP A 248 -1.24 9.24 -11.97
N LEU A 249 0.02 9.67 -11.87
CA LEU A 249 0.41 11.06 -11.68
C LEU A 249 0.05 11.88 -12.91
N TRP A 250 0.38 11.41 -14.11
CA TRP A 250 0.00 12.09 -15.35
C TRP A 250 -1.52 12.24 -15.46
N LEU A 251 -2.28 11.19 -15.15
CA LEU A 251 -3.75 11.25 -15.09
C LEU A 251 -4.25 12.18 -13.98
N ALA A 252 -3.60 12.22 -12.81
CA ALA A 252 -3.96 13.16 -11.75
C ALA A 252 -3.72 14.62 -12.17
N GLN A 253 -2.68 14.90 -12.97
CA GLN A 253 -2.32 16.26 -13.38
C GLN A 253 -3.07 16.73 -14.63
N HIS A 254 -3.36 15.83 -15.57
CA HIS A 254 -3.87 16.18 -16.90
C HIS A 254 -5.19 15.49 -17.25
N GLY A 255 -5.53 14.38 -16.58
CA GLY A 255 -6.75 13.63 -16.86
C GLY A 255 -8.02 14.43 -16.57
N ASP A 256 -9.12 14.02 -17.21
CA ASP A 256 -10.43 14.62 -17.02
C ASP A 256 -10.97 14.34 -15.61
N ILE A 257 -11.13 15.41 -14.83
CA ILE A 257 -11.63 15.38 -13.45
C ILE A 257 -13.16 15.40 -13.36
N SER A 258 -13.85 15.67 -14.47
CA SER A 258 -15.31 15.73 -14.54
C SER A 258 -15.93 14.42 -15.01
N LYS A 259 -15.11 13.52 -15.57
CA LYS A 259 -15.57 12.23 -16.08
C LYS A 259 -16.25 11.41 -14.99
N HIS A 260 -17.53 11.12 -15.20
CA HIS A 260 -18.37 10.35 -14.28
C HIS A 260 -18.49 11.02 -12.89
N VAL A 261 -18.41 12.34 -12.84
CA VAL A 261 -18.64 13.14 -11.63
C VAL A 261 -19.85 14.02 -11.86
N GLU A 262 -20.86 13.85 -11.02
CA GLU A 262 -21.98 14.77 -10.92
C GLU A 262 -21.57 15.95 -10.04
N PHE A 263 -21.80 17.16 -10.53
CA PHE A 263 -21.54 18.38 -9.80
C PHE A 263 -22.84 19.09 -9.48
N LEU A 264 -23.00 19.51 -8.22
CA LEU A 264 -24.15 20.27 -7.75
C LEU A 264 -23.69 21.63 -7.24
N THR A 265 -24.58 22.61 -7.36
CA THR A 265 -24.44 23.96 -6.81
C THR A 265 -25.23 24.09 -5.53
N ARG A 266 -25.09 25.24 -4.85
CA ARG A 266 -25.82 25.50 -3.60
C ARG A 266 -27.35 25.55 -3.78
N SER A 267 -27.84 25.85 -4.98
CA SER A 267 -29.28 25.84 -5.27
C SER A 267 -29.86 24.45 -5.50
N ASP A 268 -29.00 23.45 -5.71
CA ASP A 268 -29.40 22.06 -5.95
C ASP A 268 -29.46 21.22 -4.65
N CYS A 269 -29.05 21.81 -3.51
CA CYS A 269 -29.01 21.20 -2.18
C CYS A 269 -30.08 21.84 -1.27
#